data_AF-A0A522IMJ0-F1
#
_entry.id   AF-A0A522IMJ0-F1
#
_cell.length_a   1.000
_cell.length_b   1.000
_cell.length_c   1.000
_cell.angle_alpha   90.00
_cell.angle_beta   90.00
_cell.angle_gamma   90.00
#
_symmetry.space_group_name_H-M   'P 1'
#
loop_
_entity.id
_entity.type
_entity.pdbx_description
1 polymer ?
#
loop_
_entity_poly.entity_id
_entity_poly.type
_entity_poly.pdbx_seq_one_letter_code
_entity_poly.pdbx_strand_id
1 'polypeptide(L)'
;MASINVAQFAAELKMPAGVLLEQLQAAGVQKSSEDDVLSETDKARLLDHLRKSHGSNDADKRKITLTRRHTSEIKQSDATGKARTIQVEVRKKRTFVRRDESADQAEASNHAVDAVAAEEAELQRREEEARREAELLERQAQELKERQEHLAREEAERLAREEAAEAERRRAEEEAAKKKAATDAAARELAAQAVEAQRTAAEAQANQEQQEQQDRQEEQRAAA
;
A
#
# COMPACT_ATOMS: atom_id res chain seq x y z
N MET A 1 30.73 63.84 -20.63
CA MET A 1 31.28 62.72 -21.43
C MET A 1 32.46 63.21 -22.26
N ALA A 2 33.44 62.35 -22.51
CA ALA A 2 34.51 62.67 -23.46
C ALA A 2 33.94 62.71 -24.89
N SER A 3 34.25 63.76 -25.64
CA SER A 3 33.92 63.87 -27.06
C SER A 3 34.83 62.92 -27.85
N ILE A 4 34.25 61.88 -28.45
CA ILE A 4 34.96 60.90 -29.29
C ILE A 4 34.76 61.28 -30.75
N ASN A 5 35.84 61.27 -31.55
CA ASN A 5 35.75 61.51 -32.99
C ASN A 5 35.43 60.22 -33.77
N VAL A 6 35.06 60.35 -35.04
CA VAL A 6 34.70 59.20 -35.90
C VAL A 6 35.85 58.20 -36.01
N ALA A 7 37.10 58.66 -36.14
CA ALA A 7 38.28 57.79 -36.21
C ALA A 7 38.48 56.93 -34.96
N GLN A 8 38.36 57.53 -33.77
CA GLN A 8 38.49 56.82 -32.49
C GLN A 8 37.35 55.83 -32.30
N PHE A 9 36.11 56.22 -32.64
CA PHE A 9 34.96 55.33 -32.53
C PHE A 9 35.04 54.14 -33.50
N ALA A 10 35.54 54.37 -34.72
CA ALA A 10 35.80 53.30 -35.69
C ALA A 10 36.85 52.31 -35.16
N ALA A 11 37.92 52.81 -34.55
CA ALA A 11 38.98 51.99 -33.96
C ALA A 11 38.47 51.14 -32.77
N GLU A 12 37.61 51.70 -31.92
CA GLU A 12 36.94 50.96 -30.83
C GLU A 12 36.08 49.82 -31.37
N LEU A 13 35.33 50.08 -32.45
CA LEU A 13 34.49 49.09 -33.13
C LEU A 13 35.29 48.17 -34.07
N LYS A 14 36.62 48.35 -34.16
CA LYS A 14 37.53 47.62 -35.06
C LYS A 14 37.06 47.60 -36.52
N MET A 15 36.55 48.74 -36.99
CA MET A 15 36.10 48.93 -38.37
C MET A 15 36.85 50.09 -39.05
N PRO A 16 36.95 50.11 -40.39
CA PRO A 16 37.55 51.23 -41.10
C PRO A 16 36.70 52.49 -40.91
N ALA A 17 37.34 53.65 -40.71
CA ALA A 17 36.65 54.93 -40.53
C ALA A 17 35.75 55.27 -41.74
N GLY A 18 36.19 54.96 -42.97
CA GLY A 18 35.36 55.12 -44.17
C GLY A 18 34.06 54.30 -44.17
N VAL A 19 34.08 53.08 -43.64
CA VAL A 19 32.87 52.24 -43.53
C VAL A 19 31.91 52.81 -42.49
N LEU A 20 32.45 53.29 -41.36
CA LEU A 20 31.63 53.94 -40.34
C LEU A 20 30.98 55.24 -40.87
N LEU A 21 31.70 56.03 -41.67
CA LEU A 21 31.16 57.24 -42.30
C LEU A 21 30.00 56.90 -43.25
N GLU A 22 30.14 55.84 -44.06
CA GLU A 22 29.06 55.37 -44.94
C GLU A 22 27.82 54.95 -44.14
N GLN A 23 28.00 54.23 -43.02
CA GLN A 23 26.89 53.82 -42.15
C GLN A 23 26.23 55.01 -41.43
N LEU A 24 27.02 56.00 -41.01
CA LEU A 24 26.49 57.24 -40.42
C LEU A 24 25.66 58.03 -41.44
N GLN A 25 26.13 58.14 -42.68
CA GLN A 25 25.39 58.78 -43.77
C GLN A 25 24.10 58.03 -44.11
N ALA A 26 24.14 56.69 -44.17
CA ALA A 26 22.97 55.84 -44.37
C ALA A 26 21.95 55.96 -43.22
N ALA A 27 22.42 56.25 -42.00
CA ALA A 27 21.60 56.56 -40.83
C ALA A 27 21.07 58.01 -40.80
N GLY A 28 21.41 58.84 -41.79
CA GLY A 28 20.97 60.24 -41.88
C GLY A 28 21.80 61.22 -41.04
N VAL A 29 23.00 60.82 -40.61
CA VAL A 29 23.95 61.67 -39.89
C VAL A 29 24.96 62.23 -40.90
N GLN A 30 24.94 63.54 -41.13
CA GLN A 30 25.83 64.22 -42.08
C GLN A 30 27.19 64.52 -41.44
N LYS A 31 28.06 63.51 -41.36
CA LYS A 31 29.49 63.65 -41.07
C LYS A 31 30.30 63.21 -42.28
N SER A 32 31.37 63.93 -42.57
CA SER A 32 32.12 63.77 -43.82
C SER A 32 33.62 63.58 -43.59
N SER A 33 34.12 63.88 -42.39
CA SER A 33 35.52 63.72 -42.03
C SER A 33 35.71 62.74 -40.87
N GLU A 34 36.86 62.07 -40.84
CA GLU A 34 37.26 61.17 -39.75
C GLU A 34 37.51 61.91 -38.43
N ASP A 35 37.79 63.22 -38.51
CA ASP A 35 38.03 64.10 -37.35
C ASP A 35 36.73 64.66 -36.74
N ASP A 36 35.57 64.42 -37.38
CA ASP A 36 34.31 64.97 -36.90
C ASP A 36 33.94 64.39 -35.52
N VAL A 37 33.43 65.25 -34.64
CA VAL A 37 32.98 64.83 -33.30
C VAL A 37 31.62 64.13 -33.40
N LEU A 38 31.51 62.96 -32.77
CA LEU A 38 30.31 62.13 -32.75
C LEU A 38 29.50 62.35 -31.47
N SER A 39 28.25 62.78 -31.61
CA SER A 39 27.34 63.00 -30.48
C SER A 39 26.58 61.73 -30.09
N GLU A 40 25.96 61.72 -28.91
CA GLU A 40 25.16 60.57 -28.44
C GLU A 40 23.92 60.33 -29.31
N THR A 41 23.33 61.40 -29.85
CA THR A 41 22.18 61.33 -30.76
C THR A 41 22.56 60.69 -32.10
N ASP A 42 23.76 60.99 -32.61
CA ASP A 42 24.29 60.37 -33.83
C ASP A 42 24.53 58.86 -33.63
N LYS A 43 25.08 58.47 -32.48
CA LYS A 43 25.25 57.06 -32.10
C LYS A 43 23.90 56.33 -32.02
N ALA A 44 22.89 56.96 -31.43
CA ALA A 44 21.55 56.39 -31.36
C ALA A 44 20.93 56.16 -32.75
N ARG A 45 21.09 57.12 -33.67
CA ARG A 45 20.62 56.99 -35.06
C ARG A 45 21.32 55.87 -35.82
N LEU A 46 22.64 55.75 -35.67
CA LEU A 46 23.41 54.64 -36.24
C LEU A 46 22.90 53.29 -35.71
N LEU A 47 22.70 53.17 -34.40
CA LEU A 47 22.17 51.94 -33.79
C LEU A 47 20.77 51.59 -34.30
N ASP A 48 19.89 52.58 -34.44
CA ASP A 48 18.55 52.35 -34.97
C ASP A 48 18.58 51.92 -36.44
N HIS A 49 19.45 52.51 -37.26
CA HIS A 49 19.64 52.09 -38.65
C HIS A 49 20.15 50.65 -38.74
N LEU A 50 21.18 50.30 -37.96
CA LEU A 50 21.74 48.94 -37.92
C LEU A 50 20.71 47.92 -37.42
N ARG A 51 19.89 48.26 -36.42
CA ARG A 51 18.80 47.38 -35.96
C ARG A 51 17.78 47.14 -37.05
N LYS A 52 17.41 48.16 -37.81
CA LYS A 52 16.47 48.05 -38.93
C LYS A 52 17.04 47.23 -40.10
N SER A 53 18.30 47.45 -40.46
CA SER A 53 18.96 46.74 -41.58
C SER A 53 19.18 45.26 -41.28
N HIS A 54 19.46 44.91 -40.03
CA HIS A 54 19.60 43.52 -39.57
C HIS A 54 18.27 42.84 -39.20
N GLY A 55 17.12 43.45 -39.51
CA GLY A 55 15.80 42.84 -39.33
C GLY A 55 15.32 42.77 -37.88
N SER A 56 15.91 43.54 -36.96
CA SER A 56 15.42 43.68 -35.58
C SER A 56 14.31 44.72 -35.49
N ASN A 57 13.27 44.55 -36.31
CA ASN A 57 12.03 45.32 -36.17
C ASN A 57 11.20 44.69 -35.03
N ASP A 58 10.64 45.51 -34.13
CA ASP A 58 9.88 45.03 -32.97
C ASP A 58 8.68 44.12 -33.32
N ALA A 59 8.17 44.19 -34.55
CA ALA A 59 7.13 43.29 -35.05
C ALA A 59 7.60 41.81 -35.17
N ASP A 60 8.85 41.58 -35.60
CA ASP A 60 9.40 40.23 -35.79
C ASP A 60 9.87 39.60 -34.47
N LYS A 61 10.10 40.41 -33.42
CA LYS A 61 10.41 39.92 -32.06
C LYS A 61 9.23 39.24 -31.37
N ARG A 62 8.00 39.48 -31.85
CA ARG A 62 6.79 38.86 -31.28
C ARG A 62 6.63 37.41 -31.69
N LYS A 63 7.23 36.94 -32.79
CA LYS A 63 6.98 35.58 -33.31
C LYS A 63 8.27 34.90 -33.77
N ILE A 64 8.72 33.90 -33.01
CA ILE A 64 9.87 33.06 -33.36
C ILE A 64 9.35 31.71 -33.87
N THR A 65 9.75 31.32 -35.08
CA THR A 65 9.41 30.00 -35.64
C THR A 65 10.60 29.06 -35.56
N LEU A 66 10.51 28.01 -34.73
CA LEU A 66 11.48 26.93 -34.70
C LEU A 66 11.06 25.81 -35.64
N THR A 67 11.86 25.55 -36.67
CA THR A 67 11.69 24.40 -37.56
C THR A 67 12.66 23.30 -37.19
N ARG A 68 12.16 22.11 -36.89
CA ARG A 68 12.97 20.93 -36.61
C ARG A 68 12.73 19.87 -37.68
N ARG A 69 13.80 19.40 -38.30
CA ARG A 69 13.78 18.23 -39.19
C ARG A 69 14.10 16.99 -38.36
N HIS A 70 13.21 16.00 -38.39
CA HIS A 70 13.42 14.69 -37.80
C HIS A 70 13.40 13.66 -38.92
N THR A 71 14.51 12.98 -39.15
CA THR A 71 14.63 11.93 -40.16
C THR A 71 14.60 10.59 -39.45
N SER A 72 13.67 9.71 -39.82
CA SER A 72 13.56 8.35 -39.31
C SER A 72 13.63 7.36 -40.47
N GLU A 73 14.19 6.18 -40.22
CA GLU A 73 14.33 5.13 -41.21
C GLU A 73 13.32 4.00 -40.92
N ILE A 74 12.43 3.71 -41.87
CA ILE A 74 11.53 2.57 -41.79
C ILE A 74 12.12 1.44 -42.62
N LYS A 75 12.47 0.34 -41.95
CA LYS A 75 12.90 -0.90 -42.58
C LYS A 75 11.70 -1.81 -42.73
N GLN A 76 11.25 -2.04 -43.95
CA GLN A 76 10.08 -2.86 -44.24
C GLN A 76 10.40 -3.84 -45.37
N SER A 77 10.03 -5.11 -45.19
CA SER A 77 9.99 -6.11 -46.25
C SER A 77 8.70 -5.94 -47.04
N ASP A 78 8.81 -5.75 -48.34
CA ASP A 78 7.66 -5.68 -49.24
C ASP A 78 6.98 -7.05 -49.37
N ALA A 79 5.75 -7.11 -49.88
CA ALA A 79 4.98 -8.36 -50.01
C ALA A 79 5.69 -9.44 -50.85
N THR A 80 6.67 -9.06 -51.66
CA THR A 80 7.52 -9.94 -52.49
C THR A 80 8.86 -10.29 -51.81
N GLY A 81 9.03 -10.02 -50.52
CA GLY A 81 10.19 -10.43 -49.70
C GLY A 81 11.46 -9.58 -49.84
N LYS A 82 11.48 -8.56 -50.70
CA LYS A 82 12.62 -7.63 -50.81
C LYS A 82 12.56 -6.57 -49.71
N ALA A 83 13.64 -6.48 -48.92
CA ALA A 83 13.79 -5.45 -47.89
C ALA A 83 14.07 -4.08 -48.54
N ARG A 84 13.30 -3.06 -48.15
CA ARG A 84 13.53 -1.66 -48.53
C ARG A 84 13.65 -0.79 -47.28
N THR A 85 14.59 0.14 -47.35
CA THR A 85 14.78 1.20 -46.37
C THR A 85 14.15 2.46 -46.93
N ILE A 86 13.16 3.00 -46.23
CA ILE A 86 12.48 4.25 -46.59
C ILE A 86 12.91 5.30 -45.58
N GLN A 87 13.54 6.38 -46.04
CA GLN A 87 13.85 7.53 -45.20
C GLN A 87 12.63 8.45 -45.14
N VAL A 88 12.06 8.60 -43.94
CA VAL A 88 10.93 9.48 -43.68
C VAL A 88 11.43 10.73 -42.97
N GLU A 89 11.36 11.86 -43.64
CA GLU A 89 11.67 13.17 -43.03
C GLU A 89 10.39 13.86 -42.57
N VAL A 90 10.20 13.99 -41.26
CA VAL A 90 9.13 14.81 -40.68
C VAL A 90 9.69 16.19 -40.36
N ARG A 91 9.08 17.23 -40.94
CA ARG A 91 9.41 18.63 -40.65
C ARG A 91 8.37 19.18 -39.68
N LYS A 92 8.77 19.42 -38.42
CA LYS A 92 7.89 20.01 -37.41
C LYS A 92 8.18 21.51 -37.27
N LYS A 93 7.15 22.33 -37.44
CA LYS A 93 7.19 23.78 -37.20
C LYS A 93 6.58 24.06 -35.82
N ARG A 94 7.30 24.74 -34.94
CA ARG A 94 6.77 25.31 -33.69
C ARG A 94 6.87 26.83 -33.76
N THR A 95 5.75 27.52 -33.59
CA THR A 95 5.71 28.98 -33.55
C THR A 95 5.53 29.43 -32.11
N PHE A 96 6.49 30.17 -31.57
CA PHE A 96 6.42 30.81 -30.26
C PHE A 96 6.07 32.28 -30.47
N VAL A 97 5.00 32.73 -29.81
CA VAL A 97 4.62 34.15 -29.78
C VAL A 97 5.00 34.69 -28.42
N ARG A 98 5.81 35.77 -28.36
CA ARG A 98 6.12 36.45 -27.10
C ARG A 98 4.83 37.14 -26.63
N ARG A 99 4.29 36.66 -25.51
CA ARG A 99 3.14 37.26 -24.83
C ARG A 99 3.63 38.39 -23.92
N ASP A 100 2.87 39.46 -23.83
CA ASP A 100 3.23 40.64 -23.04
C ASP A 100 3.13 40.31 -21.54
N GLU A 101 4.22 40.54 -20.79
CA GLU A 101 4.38 40.16 -19.38
C GLU A 101 3.33 40.79 -18.44
N SER A 102 2.62 41.83 -18.89
CA SER A 102 1.52 42.49 -18.14
C SER A 102 0.20 41.74 -18.25
N ALA A 103 -0.09 41.07 -19.37
CA ALA A 103 -1.24 40.19 -19.50
C ALA A 103 -0.97 38.84 -18.81
N ASP A 104 0.28 38.37 -18.84
CA ASP A 104 0.68 37.14 -18.13
C ASP A 104 0.64 37.30 -16.61
N GLN A 105 0.85 38.49 -16.03
CA GLN A 105 0.75 38.70 -14.57
C GLN A 105 -0.68 38.58 -14.03
N ALA A 106 -1.69 39.08 -14.77
CA ALA A 106 -3.09 38.97 -14.38
C ALA A 106 -3.63 37.53 -14.56
N GLU A 107 -3.25 36.85 -15.65
CA GLU A 107 -3.58 35.45 -15.89
C GLU A 107 -2.82 34.51 -14.93
N ALA A 108 -1.57 34.82 -14.57
CA ALA A 108 -0.79 34.05 -13.59
C ALA A 108 -1.35 34.21 -12.17
N SER A 109 -1.87 35.39 -11.80
CA SER A 109 -2.55 35.55 -10.50
C SER A 109 -3.85 34.76 -10.43
N ASN A 110 -4.65 34.73 -11.50
CA ASN A 110 -5.88 33.91 -11.52
C ASN A 110 -5.55 32.41 -11.53
N HIS A 111 -4.54 31.97 -12.29
CA HIS A 111 -4.09 30.58 -12.28
C HIS A 111 -3.50 30.13 -10.94
N ALA A 112 -2.84 31.02 -10.19
CA ALA A 112 -2.31 30.69 -8.87
C ALA A 112 -3.45 30.46 -7.85
N VAL A 113 -4.52 31.26 -7.90
CA VAL A 113 -5.68 31.10 -7.01
C VAL A 113 -6.47 29.82 -7.36
N ASP A 114 -6.66 29.54 -8.65
CA ASP A 114 -7.30 28.28 -9.10
C ASP A 114 -6.46 27.04 -8.77
N ALA A 115 -5.12 27.14 -8.84
CA ALA A 115 -4.23 26.05 -8.48
C ALA A 115 -4.28 25.72 -6.97
N VAL A 116 -4.33 26.74 -6.11
CA VAL A 116 -4.48 26.54 -4.65
C VAL A 116 -5.85 25.95 -4.32
N ALA A 117 -6.93 26.42 -4.97
CA ALA A 117 -8.27 25.85 -4.77
C ALA A 117 -8.37 24.39 -5.26
N ALA A 118 -7.67 24.05 -6.35
CA ALA A 118 -7.60 22.66 -6.84
C ALA A 118 -6.80 21.75 -5.89
N GLU A 119 -5.69 22.25 -5.32
CA GLU A 119 -4.87 21.53 -4.34
C GLU A 119 -5.62 21.29 -3.02
N GLU A 120 -6.36 22.29 -2.52
CA GLU A 120 -7.23 22.14 -1.35
C GLU A 120 -8.35 21.13 -1.59
N ALA A 121 -8.97 21.13 -2.77
CA ALA A 121 -9.99 20.16 -3.14
C ALA A 121 -9.42 18.73 -3.27
N GLU A 122 -8.19 18.57 -3.75
CA GLU A 122 -7.50 17.28 -3.80
C GLU A 122 -7.13 16.77 -2.40
N LEU A 123 -6.68 17.66 -1.52
CA LEU A 123 -6.39 17.34 -0.12
C LEU A 123 -7.65 16.85 0.61
N GLN A 124 -8.79 17.54 0.43
CA GLN A 124 -10.07 17.14 1.01
C GLN A 124 -10.52 15.75 0.52
N ARG A 125 -10.36 15.47 -0.78
CA ARG A 125 -10.67 14.13 -1.33
C ARG A 125 -9.79 13.04 -0.72
N ARG A 126 -8.49 13.29 -0.57
CA ARG A 126 -7.57 12.35 0.10
C ARG A 126 -7.93 12.12 1.56
N GLU A 127 -8.31 13.17 2.28
CA GLU A 127 -8.76 13.05 3.67
C GLU A 127 -10.07 12.26 3.80
N GLU A 128 -11.03 12.47 2.89
CA GLU A 128 -12.27 11.69 2.85
C GLU A 128 -12.02 10.21 2.53
N GLU A 129 -11.14 9.92 1.57
CA GLU A 129 -10.75 8.54 1.23
C GLU A 129 -10.06 7.87 2.43
N ALA A 130 -9.11 8.55 3.08
CA ALA A 130 -8.44 8.03 4.28
C ALA A 130 -9.43 7.77 5.43
N ARG A 131 -10.44 8.63 5.61
CA ARG A 131 -11.50 8.41 6.62
C ARG A 131 -12.35 7.19 6.29
N ARG A 132 -12.72 6.98 5.02
CA ARG A 132 -13.49 5.80 4.59
C ARG A 132 -12.70 4.52 4.78
N GLU A 133 -11.41 4.53 4.46
CA GLU A 133 -10.53 3.38 4.68
C GLU A 133 -10.36 3.06 6.17
N ALA A 134 -10.17 4.08 7.02
CA ALA A 134 -10.10 3.90 8.47
C ALA A 134 -11.41 3.32 9.04
N GLU A 135 -12.57 3.83 8.62
CA GLU A 135 -13.88 3.32 9.05
C GLU A 135 -14.10 1.85 8.63
N LEU A 136 -13.68 1.48 7.42
CA LEU A 136 -13.74 0.08 6.96
C LEU A 136 -12.82 -0.83 7.78
N LEU A 137 -11.60 -0.37 8.08
CA LEU A 137 -10.65 -1.13 8.89
C LEU A 137 -11.15 -1.30 10.33
N GLU A 138 -11.73 -0.25 10.93
CA GLU A 138 -12.35 -0.31 12.25
C GLU A 138 -13.52 -1.30 12.30
N ARG A 139 -14.39 -1.30 11.28
CA ARG A 139 -15.47 -2.29 11.16
C ARG A 139 -14.95 -3.71 11.05
N GLN A 140 -13.93 -3.95 10.22
CA GLN A 140 -13.32 -5.28 10.09
C GLN A 140 -12.65 -5.72 11.40
N ALA A 141 -11.98 -4.81 12.10
CA ALA A 141 -11.37 -5.10 13.39
C ALA A 141 -12.42 -5.44 14.46
N GLN A 142 -13.54 -4.71 14.48
CA GLN A 142 -14.68 -5.00 15.37
C GLN A 142 -15.30 -6.38 15.05
N GLU A 143 -15.56 -6.67 13.78
CA GLU A 143 -16.12 -7.97 13.36
C GLU A 143 -15.20 -9.14 13.72
N LEU A 144 -13.88 -9.00 13.49
CA LEU A 144 -12.91 -10.02 13.89
C LEU A 144 -12.86 -10.22 15.40
N LYS A 145 -12.95 -9.13 16.17
CA LYS A 145 -12.97 -9.20 17.63
C LYS A 145 -14.25 -9.87 18.14
N GLU A 146 -15.42 -9.50 17.62
CA GLU A 146 -16.70 -10.13 17.94
C GLU A 146 -16.69 -11.62 17.59
N ARG A 147 -16.13 -11.98 16.43
CA ARG A 147 -16.00 -13.39 16.01
C ARG A 147 -15.06 -14.17 16.93
N GLN A 148 -13.95 -13.59 17.36
CA GLN A 148 -13.05 -14.21 18.34
C GLN A 148 -13.72 -14.39 19.70
N GLU A 149 -14.45 -13.39 20.18
CA GLU A 149 -15.20 -13.47 21.43
C GLU A 149 -16.31 -14.53 21.36
N HIS A 150 -17.01 -14.65 20.23
CA HIS A 150 -18.01 -15.69 20.00
C HIS A 150 -17.40 -17.09 20.07
N LEU A 151 -16.32 -17.32 19.31
CA LEU A 151 -15.62 -18.60 19.29
C LEU A 151 -15.08 -18.96 20.68
N ALA A 152 -14.51 -18.00 21.41
CA ALA A 152 -14.02 -18.23 22.77
C ALA A 152 -15.16 -18.60 23.74
N ARG A 153 -16.34 -17.99 23.60
CA ARG A 153 -17.53 -18.34 24.41
C ARG A 153 -18.03 -19.74 24.07
N GLU A 154 -18.11 -20.09 22.78
CA GLU A 154 -18.52 -21.43 22.35
C GLU A 154 -17.54 -22.52 22.82
N GLU A 155 -16.23 -22.26 22.75
CA GLU A 155 -15.22 -23.19 23.25
C GLU A 155 -15.29 -23.34 24.77
N ALA A 156 -15.47 -22.24 25.51
CA ALA A 156 -15.65 -22.29 26.96
C ALA A 156 -16.92 -23.06 27.35
N GLU A 157 -18.03 -22.88 26.62
CA GLU A 157 -19.25 -23.63 26.84
C GLU A 157 -19.08 -25.12 26.52
N ARG A 158 -18.37 -25.46 25.42
CA ARG A 158 -18.06 -26.85 25.06
C ARG A 158 -17.23 -27.52 26.14
N LEU A 159 -16.16 -26.87 26.59
CA LEU A 159 -15.30 -27.38 27.67
C LEU A 159 -16.09 -27.57 28.98
N ALA A 160 -16.93 -26.61 29.35
CA ALA A 160 -17.77 -26.71 30.55
C ALA A 160 -18.77 -27.87 30.45
N ARG A 161 -19.36 -28.12 29.27
CA ARG A 161 -20.26 -29.27 29.02
C ARG A 161 -19.50 -30.59 29.08
N GLU A 162 -18.30 -30.66 28.50
CA GLU A 162 -17.44 -31.84 28.55
C GLU A 162 -17.01 -32.17 29.98
N GLU A 163 -16.58 -31.18 30.76
CA GLU A 163 -16.21 -31.35 32.17
C GLU A 163 -17.41 -31.77 33.02
N ALA A 164 -18.58 -31.18 32.80
CA ALA A 164 -19.82 -31.59 33.48
C ALA A 164 -20.20 -33.04 33.14
N ALA A 165 -20.08 -33.45 31.87
CA ALA A 165 -20.35 -34.81 31.45
C ALA A 165 -19.34 -35.82 32.00
N GLU A 166 -18.05 -35.46 32.07
CA GLU A 166 -17.02 -36.30 32.70
C GLU A 166 -17.26 -36.45 34.21
N ALA A 167 -17.60 -35.35 34.90
CA ALA A 167 -17.94 -35.37 36.31
C ALA A 167 -19.17 -36.25 36.60
N GLU A 168 -20.19 -36.20 35.73
CA GLU A 168 -21.36 -37.07 35.84
C GLU A 168 -21.00 -38.55 35.60
N ARG A 169 -20.21 -38.85 34.57
CA ARG A 169 -19.72 -40.21 34.30
C ARG A 169 -18.92 -40.77 35.47
N ARG A 170 -18.00 -39.98 36.04
CA ARG A 170 -17.21 -40.37 37.20
C ARG A 170 -18.10 -40.64 38.42
N ARG A 171 -19.10 -39.79 38.68
CA ARG A 171 -20.07 -40.02 39.77
C ARG A 171 -20.87 -41.30 39.54
N ALA A 172 -21.31 -41.56 38.31
CA ALA A 172 -22.04 -42.77 37.95
C ALA A 172 -21.18 -44.04 38.10
N GLU A 173 -19.91 -43.98 37.70
CA GLU A 173 -18.94 -45.08 37.87
C GLU A 173 -18.64 -45.34 39.35
N GLU A 174 -18.44 -44.31 40.16
CA GLU A 174 -18.26 -44.43 41.61
C GLU A 174 -19.50 -45.03 42.29
N GLU A 175 -20.71 -44.63 41.89
CA GLU A 175 -21.94 -45.22 42.39
C GLU A 175 -22.10 -46.68 41.97
N ALA A 176 -21.79 -47.02 40.71
CA ALA A 176 -21.85 -48.38 40.20
C ALA A 176 -20.81 -49.28 40.91
N ALA A 177 -19.61 -48.77 41.17
CA ALA A 177 -18.58 -49.47 41.93
C ALA A 177 -19.02 -49.72 43.38
N LYS A 178 -19.62 -48.72 44.05
CA LYS A 178 -20.19 -48.88 45.40
C LYS A 178 -21.31 -49.92 45.42
N LYS A 179 -22.23 -49.88 44.45
CA LYS A 179 -23.32 -50.87 44.32
C LYS A 179 -22.77 -52.28 44.12
N LYS A 180 -21.79 -52.47 43.23
CA LYS A 180 -21.11 -53.76 43.03
C LYS A 180 -20.39 -54.26 44.28
N ALA A 181 -19.65 -53.38 44.96
CA ALA A 181 -18.97 -53.73 46.20
C ALA A 181 -19.96 -54.16 47.30
N ALA A 182 -21.11 -53.48 47.40
CA ALA A 182 -22.17 -53.85 48.33
C ALA A 182 -22.82 -55.20 47.99
N THR A 183 -23.08 -55.48 46.70
CA THR A 183 -23.61 -56.80 46.28
C THR A 183 -22.61 -57.92 46.52
N ASP A 184 -21.33 -57.69 46.25
CA ASP A 184 -20.27 -58.68 46.48
C ASP A 184 -20.06 -58.96 47.97
N ALA A 185 -20.14 -57.92 48.81
CA ALA A 185 -20.10 -58.06 50.27
C ALA A 185 -21.30 -58.87 50.79
N ALA A 186 -22.51 -58.55 50.35
CA ALA A 186 -23.72 -59.28 50.74
C ALA A 186 -23.68 -60.75 50.27
N ALA A 187 -23.17 -61.02 49.06
CA ALA A 187 -22.99 -62.38 48.55
C ALA A 187 -21.98 -63.18 49.37
N ARG A 188 -20.85 -62.55 49.80
CA ARG A 188 -19.87 -63.19 50.68
C ARG A 188 -20.43 -63.48 52.06
N GLU A 189 -21.24 -62.58 52.61
CA GLU A 189 -21.88 -62.77 53.92
C GLU A 189 -22.89 -63.92 53.87
N LEU A 190 -23.74 -63.98 52.83
CA LEU A 190 -24.65 -65.11 52.60
C LEU A 190 -23.90 -66.44 52.41
N ALA A 191 -22.79 -66.44 51.67
CA ALA A 191 -21.96 -67.63 51.51
C ALA A 191 -21.33 -68.08 52.85
N ALA A 192 -20.86 -67.14 53.68
CA ALA A 192 -20.32 -67.45 55.00
C ALA A 192 -21.39 -68.04 55.93
N GLN A 193 -22.60 -67.46 55.96
CA GLN A 193 -23.73 -67.98 56.74
C GLN A 193 -24.15 -69.37 56.26
N ALA A 194 -24.14 -69.64 54.96
CA ALA A 194 -24.44 -70.97 54.42
C ALA A 194 -23.40 -72.02 54.82
N VAL A 195 -22.11 -71.68 54.84
CA VAL A 195 -21.04 -72.56 55.31
C VAL A 195 -21.18 -72.84 56.81
N GLU A 196 -21.50 -71.83 57.61
CA GLU A 196 -21.75 -71.99 59.05
C GLU A 196 -22.99 -72.86 59.33
N ALA A 197 -24.07 -72.66 58.57
CA ALA A 197 -25.28 -73.49 58.65
C ALA A 197 -25.00 -74.96 58.28
N GLN A 198 -24.18 -75.22 57.26
CA GLN A 198 -23.77 -76.58 56.90
C GLN A 198 -22.90 -77.22 57.99
N ARG A 199 -21.96 -76.46 58.58
CA ARG A 199 -21.11 -76.94 59.66
C ARG A 199 -21.92 -77.29 60.90
N THR A 200 -22.83 -76.43 61.33
CA THR A 200 -23.71 -76.68 62.49
C THR A 200 -24.65 -77.85 62.24
N ALA A 201 -25.18 -78.02 61.02
CA ALA A 201 -25.98 -79.19 60.65
C ALA A 201 -25.15 -80.49 60.69
N ALA A 202 -23.91 -80.47 60.20
CA ALA A 202 -23.00 -81.62 60.25
C ALA A 202 -22.60 -81.97 61.70
N GLU A 203 -22.33 -80.98 62.55
CA GLU A 203 -22.06 -81.17 63.98
C GLU A 203 -23.28 -81.76 64.72
N ALA A 204 -24.50 -81.32 64.37
CA ALA A 204 -25.74 -81.88 64.93
C ALA A 204 -25.97 -83.34 64.51
N GLN A 205 -25.73 -83.69 63.23
CA GLN A 205 -25.82 -85.07 62.74
C GLN A 205 -24.78 -85.98 63.41
N ALA A 206 -23.52 -85.53 63.54
CA ALA A 206 -22.48 -86.28 64.23
C ALA A 206 -22.83 -86.54 65.70
N ASN A 207 -23.43 -85.56 66.40
CA ASN A 207 -23.90 -85.75 67.78
C ASN A 207 -25.07 -86.73 67.88
N GLN A 208 -26.02 -86.72 66.93
CA GLN A 208 -27.10 -87.70 66.87
C GLN A 208 -26.56 -89.12 66.63
N GLU A 209 -25.64 -89.30 65.67
CA GLU A 209 -25.02 -90.59 65.42
C GLU A 209 -24.23 -91.11 66.64
N GLN A 210 -23.56 -90.22 67.37
CA GLN A 210 -22.88 -90.57 68.63
C GLN A 210 -23.87 -91.01 69.71
N GLN A 211 -25.01 -90.32 69.87
CA GLN A 211 -26.06 -90.72 70.81
C GLN A 211 -26.64 -92.09 70.42
N GLU A 212 -27.00 -92.32 69.16
CA GLU A 212 -27.50 -93.62 68.72
C GLU A 212 -26.49 -94.76 68.92
N GLN A 213 -25.19 -94.48 68.75
CA GLN A 213 -24.14 -95.46 69.02
C GLN A 213 -24.00 -95.75 70.52
N GLN A 214 -24.13 -94.73 71.37
CA GLN A 214 -24.14 -94.90 72.83
C GLN A 214 -25.36 -95.72 73.26
N ASP A 215 -26.56 -95.39 72.78
CA ASP A 215 -27.80 -96.11 73.07
C ASP A 215 -27.70 -97.58 72.62
N ARG A 216 -27.20 -97.84 71.40
CA ARG A 216 -26.95 -99.21 70.91
C ARG A 216 -25.92 -99.97 71.76
N GLN A 217 -24.88 -99.31 72.25
CA GLN A 217 -23.89 -99.93 73.14
C GLN A 217 -24.47 -100.23 74.53
N GLU A 218 -25.35 -99.37 75.05
CA GLU A 218 -26.06 -99.60 76.30
C GLU A 218 -27.05 -100.76 76.19
N GLU A 219 -27.82 -100.84 75.11
CA GLU A 219 -28.70 -101.99 74.83
C GLU A 219 -27.93 -103.31 74.72
N GLN A 220 -26.77 -103.32 74.05
CA GLN A 220 -25.91 -104.51 73.96
C GLN A 220 -25.32 -104.91 75.31
N ARG A 221 -25.03 -103.95 76.20
CA ARG A 221 -24.56 -104.23 77.58
C ARG A 221 -25.67 -104.75 78.49
N ALA A 222 -26.93 -104.33 78.27
CA ALA A 222 -28.07 -104.80 79.05
C ALA A 222 -28.55 -106.21 78.67
N ALA A 223 -28.17 -106.71 77.48
CA ALA A 223 -28.56 -108.03 76.96
C ALA A 223 -27.55 -109.17 77.24
N ALA A 224 -26.44 -108.89 77.94
CA ALA A 224 -25.39 -109.84 78.33
C ALA A 224 -25.41 -110.12 79.84
#